data_AF-A0A8X7VUI1-F1
#
_entry.id   AF-A0A8X7VUI1-F1
#
_cell.length_a   1.000
_cell.length_b   1.000
_cell.length_c   1.000
_cell.angle_alpha   90.00
_cell.angle_beta   90.00
_cell.angle_gamma   90.00
#
_symmetry.space_group_name_H-M   'P 1'
#
loop_
_entity.id
_entity.type
_entity.pdbx_description
1 polymer ?
#
loop_
_entity_poly.entity_id
_entity_poly.type
_entity_poly.pdbx_seq_one_letter_code
_entity_poly.pdbx_strand_id
1 'polypeptide(L)'
;MSHSIQFSTPSRTLHLPPSRLHRPLSSFSFRQFPLTSTLNYTSLRVRASSSPDSSSSSSSPSLLHSPNGTPSEERSSGIDVDIVTEAELKENGFRSTRRTKLICTIGPATCGFEQLSALAEGGMNVARLNMCHGTRDWHRDVIRSVRRLNEEKGFAVAIMMDTEGSEIHMGDLGGEASAKAEDGEVWTFTVRAFDSSRPQRTISVSYDGFAEDVRVGDELLVDGGMVRFEVIEKIGPDVKCLCTDPGLLLPRANLTFWRDGSLVRERNAMLPTISSKDWLDIDFGIAEGVDFIAVSFVKSAEVINHLKSYLAARSGGGDIGVIAKIESIDSLTNLEEIILASDGAMVARGDLGAQIPLEQVPAAQQRIVKVCRELNKPVIVASQLLESMIEYPTPTRAEVADVSEAVRQRSDALMLSGESAMGQFPDKALTVLRSVSLRIERWWREEKRYEATPLQAISSDKISEEICNSAAKMANNLGVDAVFVYTKNGHMASLVSRCRPDCPIFAFASTTSVRRRLNLQWGLIPFRLSFSEDMESNLNKTFSLLKSRGMIKSGDLVVAVSDMLQSIQVMNVP
;
A
#
# COMPACT_ATOMS: atom_id res chain seq x y z
N MET A 1 43.72 38.01 7.33
CA MET A 1 42.99 38.17 6.05
C MET A 1 41.58 37.66 6.27
N SER A 2 40.63 38.57 6.43
CA SER A 2 39.21 38.27 6.59
C SER A 2 38.46 39.49 6.07
N HIS A 3 38.17 39.48 4.76
CA HIS A 3 37.46 40.56 4.07
C HIS A 3 35.97 40.30 4.12
N SER A 4 35.26 41.10 4.93
CA SER A 4 33.83 41.35 4.82
C SER A 4 33.60 42.48 3.83
N ILE A 5 33.00 42.19 2.67
CA ILE A 5 32.62 43.18 1.66
C ILE A 5 31.11 43.38 1.73
N GLN A 6 30.70 44.60 2.10
CA GLN A 6 29.33 45.10 1.99
C GLN A 6 29.02 45.39 0.52
N PHE A 7 27.86 44.96 0.03
CA PHE A 7 27.30 45.42 -1.23
C PHE A 7 26.11 46.36 -0.98
N SER A 8 26.31 47.62 -1.38
CA SER A 8 25.29 48.64 -1.58
C SER A 8 24.59 48.44 -2.93
N THR A 9 23.27 48.53 -2.98
CA THR A 9 22.49 48.65 -4.23
C THR A 9 21.64 49.92 -4.23
N PRO A 10 21.53 50.63 -5.37
CA PRO A 10 20.92 51.95 -5.45
C PRO A 10 19.40 51.90 -5.67
N SER A 11 18.73 52.88 -5.09
CA SER A 11 17.30 53.15 -5.17
C SER A 11 16.88 53.62 -6.57
N ARG A 12 15.90 52.94 -7.17
CA ARG A 12 15.07 53.47 -8.27
C ARG A 12 13.59 53.27 -7.95
N THR A 13 12.90 54.39 -7.84
CA THR A 13 11.46 54.57 -7.69
C THR A 13 10.74 54.21 -8.99
N LEU A 14 9.71 53.37 -8.92
CA LEU A 14 8.72 53.16 -9.98
C LEU A 14 7.32 53.25 -9.38
N HIS A 15 6.53 54.18 -9.92
CA HIS A 15 5.13 54.42 -9.58
C HIS A 15 4.22 53.36 -10.22
N LEU A 16 3.28 52.80 -9.44
CA LEU A 16 2.09 52.08 -9.92
C LEU A 16 0.83 52.57 -9.14
N PRO A 17 -0.35 52.62 -9.78
CA PRO A 17 -1.57 53.26 -9.23
C PRO A 17 -2.39 52.34 -8.30
N PRO A 18 -3.36 52.87 -7.53
CA PRO A 18 -3.89 52.18 -6.36
C PRO A 18 -5.07 51.24 -6.68
N SER A 19 -5.08 50.06 -6.04
CA SER A 19 -6.23 49.17 -5.98
C SER A 19 -6.85 49.15 -4.57
N ARG A 20 -8.17 49.27 -4.61
CA ARG A 20 -9.24 49.26 -3.59
C ARG A 20 -8.93 48.61 -2.22
N LEU A 21 -9.04 49.47 -1.20
CA LEU A 21 -9.52 49.29 0.18
C LEU A 21 -10.10 47.91 0.55
N HIS A 22 -9.43 47.22 1.49
CA HIS A 22 -10.03 46.25 2.40
C HIS A 22 -9.99 46.80 3.84
N ARG A 23 -11.12 46.64 4.57
CA ARG A 23 -11.34 47.03 5.97
C ARG A 23 -10.41 46.27 6.94
N PRO A 24 -10.06 46.84 8.12
CA PRO A 24 -9.14 46.23 9.05
C PRO A 24 -9.81 45.13 9.90
N LEU A 25 -9.07 44.05 10.12
CA LEU A 25 -9.34 43.01 11.10
C LEU A 25 -9.04 43.53 12.51
N SER A 26 -10.01 43.36 13.41
CA SER A 26 -9.89 43.65 14.85
C SER A 26 -9.00 42.60 15.54
N SER A 27 -7.93 43.11 16.17
CA SER A 27 -7.20 42.60 17.35
C SER A 27 -7.50 41.18 17.84
N PHE A 28 -6.56 40.26 17.61
CA PHE A 28 -6.46 39.00 18.38
C PHE A 28 -5.66 39.23 19.66
N SER A 29 -6.31 39.04 20.80
CA SER A 29 -5.71 38.96 22.13
C SER A 29 -5.11 37.57 22.33
N PHE A 30 -3.81 37.50 22.59
CA PHE A 30 -3.13 36.29 23.05
C PHE A 30 -3.62 35.97 24.47
N ARG A 31 -4.39 34.88 24.62
CA ARG A 31 -4.57 34.21 25.92
C ARG A 31 -3.57 33.07 26.04
N GLN A 32 -2.60 33.23 26.93
CA GLN A 32 -1.82 32.14 27.50
C GLN A 32 -2.76 31.18 28.24
N PHE A 33 -2.57 29.87 28.04
CA PHE A 33 -3.15 28.83 28.90
C PHE A 33 -2.03 28.06 29.61
N PRO A 34 -2.24 27.61 30.86
CA PRO A 34 -1.19 27.04 31.69
C PRO A 34 -0.93 25.57 31.36
N LEU A 35 0.35 25.20 31.40
CA LEU A 35 0.83 23.83 31.56
C LEU A 35 0.43 23.33 32.95
N THR A 36 -0.36 22.26 33.03
CA THR A 36 -0.34 21.26 34.13
C THR A 36 -1.39 20.16 33.86
N SER A 37 -0.94 18.95 33.57
CA SER A 37 -1.47 17.73 34.20
C SER A 37 -0.54 16.56 33.89
N THR A 38 0.10 16.10 34.95
CA THR A 38 0.87 14.87 35.05
C THR A 38 -0.07 13.67 34.89
N LEU A 39 0.14 12.85 33.87
CA LEU A 39 -0.51 11.54 33.75
C LEU A 39 0.22 10.55 34.67
N ASN A 40 -0.45 10.18 35.76
CA ASN A 40 -0.04 9.10 36.65
C ASN A 40 -0.24 7.75 35.96
N TYR A 41 0.85 7.05 35.65
CA TYR A 41 0.83 5.62 35.37
C TYR A 41 0.47 4.86 36.64
N THR A 42 -0.73 4.27 36.69
CA THR A 42 -1.08 3.29 37.72
C THR A 42 -0.72 1.91 37.20
N SER A 43 0.25 1.29 37.88
CA SER A 43 0.69 -0.09 37.66
C SER A 43 -0.38 -1.07 38.14
N LEU A 44 -0.88 -1.91 37.23
CA LEU A 44 -1.70 -3.08 37.58
C LEU A 44 -0.79 -4.16 38.18
N ARG A 45 -0.82 -4.26 39.51
CA ARG A 45 -0.26 -5.39 40.28
C ARG A 45 -1.14 -6.63 40.04
N VAL A 46 -0.56 -7.64 39.39
CA VAL A 46 -1.09 -9.01 39.36
C VAL A 46 -0.94 -9.63 40.75
N ARG A 47 -2.07 -10.02 41.36
CA ARG A 47 -2.09 -10.87 42.56
C ARG A 47 -2.13 -12.32 42.10
N ALA A 48 -1.07 -13.06 42.43
CA ALA A 48 -1.02 -14.50 42.35
C ALA A 48 -1.84 -15.12 43.49
N SER A 49 -2.64 -16.14 43.16
CA SER A 49 -3.18 -17.09 44.13
C SER A 49 -2.92 -18.52 43.63
N SER A 50 -2.00 -19.19 44.32
CA SER A 50 -1.75 -20.64 44.33
C SER A 50 -2.98 -21.40 44.82
N SER A 51 -3.37 -22.55 44.25
CA SER A 51 -2.89 -23.92 44.57
C SER A 51 -3.97 -24.95 44.11
N PRO A 52 -3.80 -26.28 44.25
CA PRO A 52 -2.86 -27.15 43.55
C PRO A 52 -3.52 -28.37 42.84
N ASP A 53 -2.67 -29.14 42.16
CA ASP A 53 -2.81 -30.44 41.50
C ASP A 53 -3.92 -31.41 41.94
N SER A 54 -4.47 -32.16 40.97
CA SER A 54 -4.40 -33.63 40.99
C SER A 54 -4.69 -34.28 39.64
N SER A 55 -3.86 -35.28 39.38
CA SER A 55 -3.79 -36.21 38.25
C SER A 55 -4.95 -37.20 38.16
N SER A 56 -5.31 -37.63 36.93
CA SER A 56 -5.52 -39.05 36.64
C SER A 56 -5.55 -39.36 35.15
N SER A 57 -4.63 -40.25 34.76
CA SER A 57 -4.55 -41.00 33.51
C SER A 57 -5.77 -41.89 33.23
N SER A 58 -6.15 -42.05 31.96
CA SER A 58 -6.48 -43.37 31.40
C SER A 58 -6.48 -43.37 29.86
N SER A 59 -6.13 -44.54 29.33
CA SER A 59 -5.67 -44.91 28.01
C SER A 59 -6.77 -45.32 27.01
N SER A 60 -6.66 -44.82 25.76
CA SER A 60 -6.79 -45.49 24.43
C SER A 60 -8.04 -46.35 24.07
N PRO A 61 -8.35 -46.69 22.79
CA PRO A 61 -7.83 -46.25 21.48
C PRO A 61 -8.92 -45.93 20.39
N SER A 62 -8.43 -45.48 19.22
CA SER A 62 -8.96 -45.69 17.84
C SER A 62 -10.30 -45.07 17.40
N LEU A 63 -10.27 -44.26 16.32
CA LEU A 63 -10.88 -44.58 15.01
C LEU A 63 -10.62 -43.45 13.98
N LEU A 64 -10.19 -43.86 12.78
CA LEU A 64 -10.08 -43.03 11.58
C LEU A 64 -11.45 -42.54 11.12
N HIS A 65 -11.63 -41.22 10.95
CA HIS A 65 -12.69 -40.67 10.10
C HIS A 65 -12.29 -39.35 9.42
N SER A 66 -12.65 -39.28 8.15
CA SER A 66 -12.35 -38.27 7.13
C SER A 66 -12.81 -36.84 7.47
N PRO A 67 -12.17 -35.78 6.97
CA PRO A 67 -12.64 -34.41 7.19
C PRO A 67 -13.61 -34.01 6.08
N ASN A 68 -14.89 -34.29 6.26
CA ASN A 68 -15.96 -33.53 5.60
C ASN A 68 -16.84 -32.96 6.71
N GLY A 69 -16.34 -31.88 7.33
CA GLY A 69 -17.11 -31.04 8.24
C GLY A 69 -17.48 -29.75 7.52
N THR A 70 -18.74 -29.66 7.10
CA THR A 70 -19.40 -28.40 6.75
C THR A 70 -19.18 -27.36 7.86
N PRO A 71 -18.81 -26.11 7.56
CA PRO A 71 -18.73 -25.08 8.58
C PRO A 71 -20.16 -24.80 9.08
N SER A 72 -20.30 -24.84 10.41
CA SER A 72 -21.49 -24.48 11.19
C SER A 72 -22.26 -23.27 10.61
N GLU A 73 -23.50 -23.51 10.19
CA GLU A 73 -24.46 -22.52 9.66
C GLU A 73 -25.03 -21.55 10.73
N GLU A 74 -24.54 -21.52 11.97
CA GLU A 74 -25.13 -20.72 13.07
C GLU A 74 -24.54 -19.31 13.29
N ARG A 75 -23.88 -18.69 12.29
CA ARG A 75 -23.57 -17.23 12.31
C ARG A 75 -24.60 -16.39 11.52
N SER A 76 -25.80 -16.90 11.27
CA SER A 76 -26.78 -16.30 10.34
C SER A 76 -27.73 -15.28 11.00
N SER A 77 -27.22 -14.09 11.36
CA SER A 77 -28.02 -12.83 11.46
C SER A 77 -27.17 -11.57 11.74
N GLY A 78 -25.85 -11.69 11.87
CA GLY A 78 -24.97 -10.58 12.27
C GLY A 78 -24.49 -9.68 11.13
N ILE A 79 -24.11 -8.45 11.49
CA ILE A 79 -23.22 -7.60 10.70
C ILE A 79 -21.77 -7.88 11.12
N ASP A 80 -20.86 -8.04 10.16
CA ASP A 80 -19.45 -8.22 10.49
C ASP A 80 -18.68 -6.94 10.19
N VAL A 81 -17.91 -6.46 11.16
CA VAL A 81 -17.03 -5.30 11.05
C VAL A 81 -15.72 -5.60 11.76
N ASP A 82 -14.68 -4.90 11.33
CA ASP A 82 -13.38 -4.91 11.95
C ASP A 82 -13.45 -4.40 13.40
N ILE A 83 -12.89 -5.16 14.35
CA ILE A 83 -13.03 -4.90 15.79
C ILE A 83 -12.36 -3.58 16.22
N VAL A 84 -11.22 -3.23 15.61
CA VAL A 84 -10.53 -1.96 15.88
C VAL A 84 -11.38 -0.81 15.39
N THR A 85 -11.93 -0.95 14.18
CA THR A 85 -12.79 0.08 13.60
C THR A 85 -14.08 0.28 14.40
N GLU A 86 -14.67 -0.82 14.90
CA GLU A 86 -15.81 -0.77 15.81
C GLU A 86 -15.46 -0.04 17.11
N ALA A 87 -14.30 -0.31 17.71
CA ALA A 87 -13.83 0.40 18.89
C ALA A 87 -13.57 1.90 18.62
N GLU A 88 -12.89 2.23 17.52
CA GLU A 88 -12.63 3.61 17.11
C GLU A 88 -13.92 4.41 16.91
N LEU A 89 -14.92 3.83 16.26
CA LEU A 89 -16.21 4.48 16.03
C LEU A 89 -16.96 4.72 17.34
N LYS A 90 -16.92 3.78 18.30
CA LYS A 90 -17.56 3.94 19.62
C LYS A 90 -16.89 5.03 20.45
N GLU A 91 -15.57 5.03 20.51
CA GLU A 91 -14.81 5.91 21.40
C GLU A 91 -14.70 7.33 20.83
N ASN A 92 -14.43 7.44 19.53
CA ASN A 92 -13.98 8.68 18.91
C ASN A 92 -14.95 9.22 17.86
N GLY A 93 -16.02 8.49 17.53
CA GLY A 93 -17.05 8.88 16.55
C GLY A 93 -16.59 8.87 15.09
N PHE A 94 -17.47 9.22 14.16
CA PHE A 94 -17.26 9.11 12.70
C PHE A 94 -16.03 9.83 12.14
N ARG A 95 -15.71 11.00 12.70
CA ARG A 95 -14.69 11.92 12.17
C ARG A 95 -13.27 11.63 12.67
N SER A 96 -13.08 10.55 13.43
CA SER A 96 -11.77 10.18 13.99
C SER A 96 -11.09 9.04 13.23
N THR A 97 -11.84 8.31 12.41
CA THR A 97 -11.35 7.12 11.69
C THR A 97 -10.40 7.52 10.57
N ARG A 98 -9.33 6.75 10.39
CA ARG A 98 -8.35 6.94 9.32
C ARG A 98 -8.96 6.62 7.96
N ARG A 99 -8.60 7.39 6.92
CA ARG A 99 -9.07 7.14 5.55
C ARG A 99 -8.03 6.45 4.67
N THR A 100 -6.79 6.92 4.65
CA THR A 100 -5.67 6.33 3.87
C THR A 100 -5.29 4.98 4.45
N LYS A 101 -5.34 3.91 3.65
CA LYS A 101 -5.10 2.51 3.99
C LYS A 101 -3.62 2.21 4.28
N LEU A 102 -3.37 1.17 5.07
CA LEU A 102 -2.02 0.77 5.47
C LEU A 102 -1.76 -0.68 5.04
N ILE A 103 -0.66 -0.86 4.32
CA ILE A 103 -0.18 -2.16 3.84
C ILE A 103 1.09 -2.49 4.59
N CYS A 104 1.20 -3.70 5.13
CA CYS A 104 2.45 -4.19 5.73
C CYS A 104 2.94 -5.40 4.93
N THR A 105 4.21 -5.38 4.55
CA THR A 105 4.89 -6.57 4.06
C THR A 105 5.14 -7.51 5.23
N ILE A 106 4.68 -8.77 5.11
CA ILE A 106 4.90 -9.78 6.12
C ILE A 106 6.24 -10.46 5.86
N GLY A 107 7.06 -10.56 6.90
CA GLY A 107 8.37 -11.19 6.85
C GLY A 107 8.73 -11.83 8.19
N PRO A 108 10.01 -12.23 8.38
CA PRO A 108 10.45 -12.89 9.59
C PRO A 108 10.13 -12.14 10.90
N ALA A 109 10.10 -10.82 10.88
CA ALA A 109 9.77 -10.01 12.06
C ALA A 109 8.27 -10.05 12.44
N THR A 110 7.40 -10.44 11.51
CA THR A 110 5.94 -10.24 11.61
C THR A 110 5.10 -11.45 11.20
N CYS A 111 5.71 -12.58 10.86
CA CYS A 111 5.00 -13.78 10.41
C CYS A 111 4.37 -14.61 11.54
N GLY A 112 4.73 -14.36 12.80
CA GLY A 112 4.09 -15.01 13.95
C GLY A 112 2.66 -14.49 14.17
N PHE A 113 1.76 -15.34 14.67
CA PHE A 113 0.34 -14.99 14.83
C PHE A 113 0.12 -13.77 15.74
N GLU A 114 0.89 -13.66 16.83
CA GLU A 114 0.80 -12.52 17.75
C GLU A 114 1.26 -11.21 17.10
N GLN A 115 2.37 -11.25 16.35
CA GLN A 115 2.88 -10.07 15.63
C GLN A 115 1.92 -9.65 14.51
N LEU A 116 1.40 -10.61 13.75
CA LEU A 116 0.40 -10.35 12.72
C LEU A 116 -0.88 -9.75 13.32
N SER A 117 -1.31 -10.24 14.50
CA SER A 117 -2.43 -9.66 15.23
C SER A 117 -2.12 -8.25 15.72
N ALA A 118 -0.91 -7.98 16.22
CA ALA A 118 -0.49 -6.65 16.64
C ALA A 118 -0.52 -5.66 15.48
N LEU A 119 -0.08 -6.08 14.27
CA LEU A 119 -0.20 -5.26 13.06
C LEU A 119 -1.66 -4.97 12.69
N ALA A 120 -2.54 -5.97 12.75
CA ALA A 120 -3.97 -5.78 12.46
C ALA A 120 -4.63 -4.85 13.50
N GLU A 121 -4.33 -5.03 14.79
CA GLU A 121 -4.76 -4.15 15.88
C GLU A 121 -4.21 -2.72 15.72
N GLY A 122 -2.98 -2.60 15.22
CA GLY A 122 -2.34 -1.33 14.86
C GLY A 122 -3.00 -0.63 13.66
N GLY A 123 -3.78 -1.35 12.86
CA GLY A 123 -4.56 -0.83 11.74
C GLY A 123 -4.10 -1.29 10.36
N MET A 124 -3.35 -2.39 10.24
CA MET A 124 -3.03 -2.99 8.94
C MET A 124 -4.31 -3.37 8.17
N ASN A 125 -4.42 -2.91 6.92
CA ASN A 125 -5.54 -3.22 6.04
C ASN A 125 -5.23 -4.34 5.04
N VAL A 126 -3.97 -4.44 4.60
CA VAL A 126 -3.51 -5.44 3.63
C VAL A 126 -2.18 -6.03 4.11
N ALA A 127 -2.08 -7.35 4.10
CA ALA A 127 -0.86 -8.11 4.28
C ALA A 127 -0.24 -8.40 2.90
N ARG A 128 0.95 -7.86 2.64
CA ARG A 128 1.72 -8.11 1.41
C ARG A 128 2.67 -9.29 1.60
N LEU A 129 2.67 -10.20 0.63
CA LEU A 129 3.57 -11.34 0.53
C LEU A 129 4.53 -11.10 -0.64
N ASN A 130 5.81 -10.91 -0.35
CA ASN A 130 6.82 -10.68 -1.38
C ASN A 130 7.37 -12.02 -1.90
N MET A 131 7.10 -12.36 -3.16
CA MET A 131 7.49 -13.65 -3.76
C MET A 131 8.96 -13.71 -4.21
N CYS A 132 9.72 -12.62 -4.11
CA CYS A 132 11.18 -12.64 -4.27
C CYS A 132 11.89 -13.44 -3.16
N HIS A 133 11.22 -13.60 -2.01
CA HIS A 133 11.75 -14.26 -0.83
C HIS A 133 10.78 -15.33 -0.31
N GLY A 134 11.31 -16.26 0.48
CA GLY A 134 10.52 -17.32 1.10
C GLY A 134 10.09 -18.42 0.12
N THR A 135 9.59 -19.52 0.67
CA THR A 135 9.03 -20.64 -0.09
C THR A 135 7.50 -20.51 -0.15
N ARG A 136 6.87 -21.17 -1.13
CA ARG A 136 5.40 -21.24 -1.20
C ARG A 136 4.77 -21.83 0.05
N ASP A 137 5.42 -22.79 0.68
CA ASP A 137 4.94 -23.37 1.94
C ASP A 137 4.97 -22.35 3.09
N TRP A 138 6.03 -21.55 3.19
CA TRP A 138 6.09 -20.45 4.15
C TRP A 138 4.99 -19.41 3.90
N HIS A 139 4.79 -19.00 2.65
CA HIS A 139 3.72 -18.06 2.27
C HIS A 139 2.33 -18.62 2.58
N ARG A 140 2.10 -19.93 2.36
CA ARG A 140 0.85 -20.61 2.71
C ARG A 140 0.56 -20.53 4.21
N ASP A 141 1.57 -20.71 5.06
CA ASP A 141 1.39 -20.62 6.52
C ASP A 141 1.05 -19.19 6.97
N VAL A 142 1.65 -18.18 6.31
CA VAL A 142 1.27 -16.77 6.52
C VAL A 142 -0.17 -16.52 6.08
N ILE A 143 -0.57 -17.01 4.89
CA ILE A 143 -1.94 -16.87 4.38
C ILE A 143 -2.94 -17.47 5.37
N ARG A 144 -2.70 -18.70 5.83
CA ARG A 144 -3.53 -19.37 6.85
C ARG A 144 -3.63 -18.56 8.13
N SER A 145 -2.52 -17.96 8.58
CA SER A 145 -2.50 -17.11 9.78
C SER A 145 -3.35 -15.85 9.60
N VAL A 146 -3.29 -15.19 8.44
CA VAL A 146 -4.15 -14.03 8.12
C VAL A 146 -5.62 -14.43 8.03
N ARG A 147 -5.93 -15.58 7.43
CA ARG A 147 -7.32 -16.08 7.35
C ARG A 147 -7.87 -16.40 8.73
N ARG A 148 -7.09 -17.11 9.56
CA ARG A 148 -7.41 -17.39 10.96
C ARG A 148 -7.64 -16.10 11.75
N LEU A 149 -6.79 -15.09 11.57
CA LEU A 149 -6.93 -13.78 12.21
C LEU A 149 -8.27 -13.11 11.85
N ASN A 150 -8.65 -13.13 10.57
CA ASN A 150 -9.93 -12.60 10.11
C ASN A 150 -11.13 -13.37 10.69
N GLU A 151 -11.04 -14.69 10.80
CA GLU A 151 -12.14 -15.55 11.30
C GLU A 151 -12.33 -15.47 12.82
N GLU A 152 -11.22 -15.52 13.58
CA GLU A 152 -11.21 -15.54 15.04
C GLU A 152 -11.46 -14.16 15.65
N LYS A 153 -10.85 -13.10 15.07
CA LYS A 153 -10.90 -11.75 15.64
C LYS A 153 -11.78 -10.77 14.86
N GLY A 154 -12.41 -11.22 13.76
CA GLY A 154 -13.37 -10.42 13.00
C GLY A 154 -12.77 -9.38 12.05
N PHE A 155 -11.45 -9.36 11.89
CA PHE A 155 -10.74 -8.50 10.93
C PHE A 155 -11.15 -8.78 9.48
N ALA A 156 -10.77 -7.87 8.59
CA ALA A 156 -10.92 -8.04 7.14
C ALA A 156 -9.62 -7.72 6.40
N VAL A 157 -8.49 -8.15 6.94
CA VAL A 157 -7.17 -7.97 6.31
C VAL A 157 -7.17 -8.71 4.96
N ALA A 158 -6.92 -7.96 3.89
CA ALA A 158 -6.74 -8.52 2.56
C ALA A 158 -5.32 -9.08 2.39
N ILE A 159 -5.16 -10.04 1.48
CA ILE A 159 -3.86 -10.62 1.15
C ILE A 159 -3.47 -10.18 -0.25
N MET A 160 -2.29 -9.59 -0.38
CA MET A 160 -1.70 -9.19 -1.65
C MET A 160 -0.42 -10.00 -1.90
N MET A 161 -0.39 -10.75 -2.99
CA MET A 161 0.82 -11.41 -3.47
C MET A 161 1.56 -10.49 -4.43
N ASP A 162 2.85 -10.26 -4.22
CA ASP A 162 3.69 -9.41 -5.06
C ASP A 162 4.69 -10.28 -5.83
N THR A 163 4.60 -10.27 -7.17
CA THR A 163 5.45 -11.07 -8.06
C THR A 163 6.89 -10.57 -8.07
N GLU A 164 7.83 -11.43 -8.45
CA GLU A 164 9.23 -11.02 -8.58
C GLU A 164 9.44 -10.17 -9.84
N GLY A 165 8.81 -10.57 -10.96
CA GLY A 165 9.00 -9.94 -12.26
C GLY A 165 10.31 -10.37 -12.92
N SER A 166 10.58 -9.83 -14.11
CA SER A 166 11.85 -10.10 -14.82
C SER A 166 12.71 -8.85 -14.92
N GLU A 167 13.79 -8.85 -14.14
CA GLU A 167 14.88 -7.89 -14.27
C GLU A 167 16.24 -8.59 -14.27
N ILE A 168 17.26 -7.80 -14.57
CA ILE A 168 18.65 -8.24 -14.49
C ILE A 168 19.06 -8.16 -13.03
N HIS A 169 19.46 -9.29 -12.47
CA HIS A 169 19.92 -9.38 -11.09
C HIS A 169 21.34 -9.93 -11.05
N MET A 170 22.06 -9.57 -9.99
CA MET A 170 23.23 -10.32 -9.57
C MET A 170 22.81 -11.74 -9.16
N GLY A 171 23.70 -12.72 -9.32
CA GLY A 171 23.51 -14.03 -8.74
C GLY A 171 23.81 -14.02 -7.23
N ASP A 172 23.70 -15.19 -6.63
CA ASP A 172 24.12 -15.40 -5.24
C ASP A 172 25.62 -15.12 -5.08
N LEU A 173 26.03 -14.67 -3.89
CA LEU A 173 27.41 -14.40 -3.51
C LEU A 173 28.10 -15.66 -2.93
N GLY A 174 27.72 -16.84 -3.42
CA GLY A 174 28.27 -18.11 -2.95
C GLY A 174 27.89 -18.45 -1.51
N GLY A 175 26.70 -18.04 -1.07
CA GLY A 175 26.21 -18.22 0.31
C GLY A 175 26.65 -17.14 1.30
N GLU A 176 27.45 -16.15 0.88
CA GLU A 176 27.74 -14.97 1.69
C GLU A 176 26.52 -14.02 1.71
N ALA A 177 26.28 -13.40 2.86
CA ALA A 177 25.16 -12.47 3.04
C ALA A 177 25.37 -11.14 2.30
N SER A 178 26.62 -10.74 2.08
CA SER A 178 26.99 -9.53 1.33
C SER A 178 28.48 -9.58 0.94
N ALA A 179 28.85 -8.80 -0.07
CA ALA A 179 30.23 -8.51 -0.43
C ALA A 179 30.43 -6.99 -0.46
N LYS A 180 31.63 -6.50 -0.12
CA LYS A 180 31.93 -5.06 -0.13
C LYS A 180 32.78 -4.72 -1.35
N ALA A 181 32.31 -3.78 -2.16
CA ALA A 181 33.09 -3.16 -3.23
C ALA A 181 33.76 -1.89 -2.71
N GLU A 182 35.05 -1.73 -2.96
CA GLU A 182 35.81 -0.52 -2.60
C GLU A 182 36.14 0.35 -3.82
N ASP A 183 36.38 1.63 -3.58
CA ASP A 183 36.67 2.60 -4.64
C ASP A 183 37.92 2.19 -5.45
N GLY A 184 37.81 2.26 -6.78
CA GLY A 184 38.87 1.87 -7.69
C GLY A 184 39.07 0.35 -7.85
N GLU A 185 38.28 -0.50 -7.18
CA GLU A 185 38.36 -1.94 -7.38
C GLU A 185 37.72 -2.36 -8.71
N VAL A 186 38.37 -3.28 -9.41
CA VAL A 186 37.80 -3.90 -10.61
C VAL A 186 37.04 -5.16 -10.24
N TRP A 187 35.77 -5.20 -10.64
CA TRP A 187 34.86 -6.33 -10.50
C TRP A 187 34.49 -6.87 -11.88
N THR A 188 34.28 -8.18 -11.99
CA THR A 188 33.89 -8.84 -13.25
C THR A 188 32.45 -9.31 -13.16
N PHE A 189 31.57 -8.79 -14.01
CA PHE A 189 30.18 -9.24 -14.16
C PHE A 189 30.10 -10.21 -15.35
N THR A 190 29.55 -11.39 -15.14
CA THR A 190 29.55 -12.45 -16.17
C THR A 190 28.28 -13.27 -16.15
N VAL A 191 27.87 -13.77 -17.32
CA VAL A 191 26.73 -14.69 -17.47
C VAL A 191 27.14 -16.16 -17.35
N ARG A 192 28.43 -16.43 -17.13
CA ARG A 192 28.92 -17.80 -16.98
C ARG A 192 28.43 -18.40 -15.65
N ALA A 193 27.93 -19.63 -15.72
CA ALA A 193 27.72 -20.45 -14.54
C ALA A 193 29.07 -20.91 -13.95
N PHE A 194 29.12 -21.02 -12.63
CA PHE A 194 30.30 -21.53 -11.92
C PHE A 194 29.95 -22.87 -11.27
N ASP A 195 30.54 -23.96 -11.77
CA ASP A 195 30.41 -25.31 -11.19
C ASP A 195 31.31 -25.52 -9.95
N SER A 196 32.17 -24.54 -9.64
CA SER A 196 33.19 -24.57 -8.57
C SER A 196 33.28 -23.21 -7.85
N SER A 197 34.25 -23.03 -6.95
CA SER A 197 34.44 -21.76 -6.23
C SER A 197 34.63 -20.59 -7.19
N ARG A 198 33.74 -19.60 -7.08
CA ARG A 198 33.71 -18.39 -7.89
C ARG A 198 35.03 -17.61 -7.77
N PRO A 199 35.60 -17.09 -8.88
CA PRO A 199 36.81 -16.27 -8.81
C PRO A 199 36.57 -15.00 -7.98
N GLN A 200 37.63 -14.52 -7.34
CA GLN A 200 37.57 -13.32 -6.51
C GLN A 200 37.04 -12.12 -7.31
N ARG A 201 36.16 -11.30 -6.71
CA ARG A 201 35.54 -10.10 -7.32
C ARG A 201 34.84 -10.34 -8.67
N THR A 202 34.47 -11.58 -8.97
CA THR A 202 33.56 -11.89 -10.07
C THR A 202 32.14 -11.88 -9.53
N ILE A 203 31.10 -11.60 -10.33
CA ILE A 203 29.66 -11.64 -10.04
C ILE A 203 28.95 -12.29 -11.22
N SER A 204 28.13 -13.31 -10.96
CA SER A 204 27.25 -13.87 -11.99
C SER A 204 26.06 -12.94 -12.22
N VAL A 205 25.55 -12.85 -13.44
CA VAL A 205 24.40 -12.02 -13.83
C VAL A 205 23.30 -12.91 -14.40
N SER A 206 22.04 -12.67 -14.03
CA SER A 206 20.89 -13.51 -14.38
C SER A 206 20.34 -13.34 -15.79
N TYR A 207 21.07 -12.65 -16.68
CA TYR A 207 20.60 -12.28 -18.02
C TYR A 207 21.69 -12.53 -19.06
N ASP A 208 21.48 -13.56 -19.90
CA ASP A 208 22.46 -14.00 -20.90
C ASP A 208 22.88 -12.91 -21.90
N GLY A 209 22.00 -11.95 -22.18
CA GLY A 209 22.26 -10.82 -23.09
C GLY A 209 23.02 -9.64 -22.46
N PHE A 210 23.49 -9.78 -21.21
CA PHE A 210 24.09 -8.68 -20.45
C PHE A 210 25.33 -8.09 -21.15
N ALA A 211 26.23 -8.94 -21.61
CA ALA A 211 27.45 -8.49 -22.27
C ALA A 211 27.13 -7.81 -23.62
N GLU A 212 26.08 -8.18 -24.33
CA GLU A 212 25.68 -7.57 -25.60
C GLU A 212 25.08 -6.17 -25.42
N ASP A 213 24.30 -5.97 -24.37
CA ASP A 213 23.57 -4.71 -24.12
C ASP A 213 24.49 -3.60 -23.56
N VAL A 214 25.57 -3.99 -22.88
CA VAL A 214 26.53 -3.08 -22.24
C VAL A 214 27.64 -2.61 -23.20
N ARG A 215 28.10 -1.36 -23.07
CA ARG A 215 29.27 -0.78 -23.78
C ARG A 215 30.31 -0.26 -22.80
N VAL A 216 31.56 -0.16 -23.26
CA VAL A 216 32.63 0.50 -22.49
C VAL A 216 32.26 1.97 -22.29
N GLY A 217 32.40 2.45 -21.05
CA GLY A 217 31.96 3.77 -20.60
C GLY A 217 30.55 3.82 -20.03
N ASP A 218 29.76 2.74 -20.12
CA ASP A 218 28.45 2.70 -19.46
C ASP A 218 28.62 2.66 -17.93
N GLU A 219 27.69 3.29 -17.21
CA GLU A 219 27.60 3.22 -15.75
C GLU A 219 26.71 2.04 -15.37
N LEU A 220 27.20 1.10 -14.56
CA LEU A 220 26.44 0.00 -13.99
C LEU A 220 26.04 0.34 -12.55
N LEU A 221 24.74 0.42 -12.29
CA LEU A 221 24.16 0.72 -10.99
C LEU A 221 23.61 -0.56 -10.35
N VAL A 222 23.94 -0.76 -9.08
CA VAL A 222 23.41 -1.85 -8.24
C VAL A 222 22.35 -1.28 -7.29
N ASP A 223 21.17 -1.90 -7.22
CA ASP A 223 20.03 -1.50 -6.37
C ASP A 223 19.74 0.02 -6.43
N GLY A 224 19.62 0.57 -7.63
CA GLY A 224 19.31 1.99 -7.82
C GLY A 224 20.44 2.95 -7.45
N GLY A 225 21.69 2.48 -7.47
CA GLY A 225 22.89 3.31 -7.26
C GLY A 225 23.49 3.20 -5.86
N MET A 226 23.13 2.18 -5.09
CA MET A 226 23.79 1.86 -3.80
C MET A 226 25.27 1.51 -3.99
N VAL A 227 25.61 0.94 -5.15
CA VAL A 227 26.99 0.78 -5.64
C VAL A 227 26.99 1.16 -7.12
N ARG A 228 28.03 1.87 -7.56
CA ARG A 228 28.21 2.26 -8.97
C ARG A 228 29.52 1.73 -9.50
N PHE A 229 29.48 1.24 -10.73
CA PHE A 229 30.66 0.89 -11.49
C PHE A 229 30.67 1.57 -12.86
N GLU A 230 31.85 1.80 -13.41
CA GLU A 230 32.05 2.19 -14.81
C GLU A 230 32.56 0.97 -15.60
N VAL A 231 31.97 0.67 -16.75
CA VAL A 231 32.41 -0.43 -17.60
C VAL A 231 33.70 -0.06 -18.31
N ILE A 232 34.79 -0.74 -17.98
CA ILE A 232 36.13 -0.43 -18.51
C ILE A 232 36.57 -1.37 -19.63
N GLU A 233 36.08 -2.61 -19.64
CA GLU A 233 36.52 -3.62 -20.61
C GLU A 233 35.45 -4.72 -20.81
N LYS A 234 35.36 -5.27 -22.02
CA LYS A 234 34.53 -6.45 -22.33
C LYS A 234 35.39 -7.55 -22.94
N ILE A 235 35.33 -8.75 -22.36
CA ILE A 235 36.07 -9.94 -22.81
C ILE A 235 35.08 -11.09 -22.99
N GLY A 236 34.53 -11.21 -24.20
CA GLY A 236 33.47 -12.19 -24.47
C GLY A 236 32.24 -11.92 -23.59
N PRO A 237 31.77 -12.91 -22.79
CA PRO A 237 30.64 -12.74 -21.87
C PRO A 237 31.00 -12.03 -20.56
N ASP A 238 32.28 -11.70 -20.34
CA ASP A 238 32.76 -11.11 -19.10
C ASP A 238 32.92 -9.59 -19.27
N VAL A 239 32.28 -8.82 -18.38
CA VAL A 239 32.30 -7.36 -18.35
C VAL A 239 33.08 -6.92 -17.13
N LYS A 240 34.21 -6.23 -17.32
CA LYS A 240 34.97 -5.65 -16.21
C LYS A 240 34.48 -4.25 -15.94
N CYS A 241 34.18 -3.99 -14.67
CA CYS A 241 33.70 -2.70 -14.22
C CYS A 241 34.57 -2.19 -13.06
N LEU A 242 34.95 -0.92 -13.12
CA LEU A 242 35.68 -0.20 -12.08
C LEU A 242 34.66 0.37 -11.08
N CYS A 243 34.79 0.07 -9.80
CA CYS A 243 33.93 0.64 -8.77
C CYS A 243 34.20 2.15 -8.66
N THR A 244 33.16 2.96 -8.86
CA THR A 244 33.23 4.43 -8.78
C THR A 244 32.52 4.96 -7.54
N ASP A 245 31.45 4.28 -7.09
CA ASP A 245 30.81 4.54 -5.80
C ASP A 245 30.83 3.25 -4.96
N PRO A 246 31.64 3.17 -3.88
CA PRO A 246 31.78 1.97 -3.08
C PRO A 246 30.55 1.69 -2.21
N GLY A 247 30.29 0.42 -1.94
CA GLY A 247 29.19 0.00 -1.08
C GLY A 247 29.06 -1.51 -0.92
N LEU A 248 27.93 -1.93 -0.37
CA LEU A 248 27.61 -3.34 -0.15
C LEU A 248 26.83 -3.90 -1.34
N LEU A 249 27.31 -5.01 -1.86
CA LEU A 249 26.66 -5.84 -2.84
C LEU A 249 25.88 -6.92 -2.09
N LEU A 250 24.58 -7.00 -2.35
CA LEU A 250 23.69 -8.00 -1.75
C LEU A 250 23.37 -9.10 -2.77
N PRO A 251 23.14 -10.35 -2.32
CA PRO A 251 22.69 -11.41 -3.21
C PRO A 251 21.41 -11.00 -3.94
N ARG A 252 21.33 -11.27 -5.25
CA ARG A 252 20.15 -10.93 -6.07
C ARG A 252 19.80 -9.45 -6.13
N ALA A 253 20.76 -8.55 -5.90
CA ALA A 253 20.54 -7.13 -6.14
C ALA A 253 20.19 -6.87 -7.61
N ASN A 254 19.35 -5.87 -7.87
CA ASN A 254 19.01 -5.41 -9.20
C ASN A 254 20.22 -4.73 -9.88
N LEU A 255 20.34 -4.92 -11.20
CA LEU A 255 21.34 -4.27 -12.04
C LEU A 255 20.66 -3.44 -13.13
N THR A 256 21.01 -2.16 -13.20
CA THR A 256 20.68 -1.28 -14.33
C THR A 256 21.95 -0.67 -14.88
N PHE A 257 21.96 -0.30 -16.16
CA PHE A 257 23.09 0.42 -16.74
C PHE A 257 22.65 1.63 -17.55
N TRP A 258 23.45 2.68 -17.46
CA TRP A 258 23.18 4.03 -17.93
C TRP A 258 24.28 4.46 -18.91
N ARG A 259 23.88 5.21 -19.93
CA ARG A 259 24.76 5.78 -20.96
C ARG A 259 24.36 7.22 -21.17
N ASP A 260 25.33 8.13 -21.05
CA ASP A 260 25.12 9.57 -21.25
C ASP A 260 23.96 10.13 -20.42
N GLY A 261 23.81 9.66 -19.17
CA GLY A 261 22.74 10.11 -18.25
C GLY A 261 21.35 9.58 -18.59
N SER A 262 21.23 8.55 -19.42
CA SER A 262 19.96 7.87 -19.74
C SER A 262 20.06 6.35 -19.56
N LEU A 263 18.98 5.72 -19.13
CA LEU A 263 18.90 4.26 -19.00
C LEU A 263 19.08 3.57 -20.35
N VAL A 264 19.92 2.54 -20.40
CA VAL A 264 20.15 1.74 -21.61
C VAL A 264 19.03 0.71 -21.78
N ARG A 265 18.42 0.74 -22.97
CA ARG A 265 17.31 -0.13 -23.36
C ARG A 265 17.60 -0.76 -24.70
N GLU A 266 18.10 -1.98 -24.66
CA GLU A 266 18.51 -2.75 -25.83
C GLU A 266 17.69 -4.06 -25.85
N ARG A 267 18.32 -5.24 -25.74
CA ARG A 267 17.59 -6.51 -25.71
C ARG A 267 16.90 -6.75 -24.37
N ASN A 268 17.44 -6.22 -23.27
CA ASN A 268 16.86 -6.31 -21.93
C ASN A 268 15.42 -5.77 -21.85
N ALA A 269 15.05 -4.82 -22.71
CA ALA A 269 13.69 -4.32 -22.82
C ALA A 269 12.67 -5.43 -23.17
N MET A 270 13.12 -6.49 -23.86
CA MET A 270 12.30 -7.63 -24.29
C MET A 270 12.13 -8.72 -23.23
N LEU A 271 12.72 -8.56 -22.03
CA LEU A 271 12.46 -9.48 -20.92
C LEU A 271 10.95 -9.51 -20.61
N PRO A 272 10.36 -10.72 -20.46
CA PRO A 272 8.93 -10.86 -20.25
C PRO A 272 8.54 -10.25 -18.89
N THR A 273 7.48 -9.43 -18.82
CA THR A 273 7.06 -8.87 -17.53
C THR A 273 6.72 -9.94 -16.48
N ILE A 274 6.08 -11.04 -16.89
CA ILE A 274 5.75 -12.17 -16.01
C ILE A 274 6.67 -13.33 -16.38
N SER A 275 7.59 -13.69 -15.47
CA SER A 275 8.52 -14.80 -15.67
C SER A 275 7.83 -16.16 -15.56
N SER A 276 8.52 -17.24 -15.96
CA SER A 276 8.02 -18.61 -15.75
C SER A 276 7.83 -18.94 -14.27
N LYS A 277 8.66 -18.38 -13.39
CA LYS A 277 8.49 -18.51 -11.93
C LYS A 277 7.23 -17.77 -11.47
N ASP A 278 7.01 -16.55 -11.94
CA ASP A 278 5.84 -15.76 -11.56
C ASP A 278 4.54 -16.46 -11.98
N TRP A 279 4.47 -17.10 -13.14
CA TRP A 279 3.28 -17.88 -13.53
C TRP A 279 2.96 -19.01 -12.54
N LEU A 280 3.99 -19.69 -12.04
CA LEU A 280 3.81 -20.73 -11.01
C LEU A 280 3.41 -20.13 -9.66
N ASP A 281 3.92 -18.94 -9.31
CA ASP A 281 3.53 -18.21 -8.10
C ASP A 281 2.09 -17.67 -8.21
N ILE A 282 1.67 -17.23 -9.40
CA ILE A 282 0.29 -16.83 -9.71
C ILE A 282 -0.66 -18.01 -9.55
N ASP A 283 -0.33 -19.19 -10.10
CA ASP A 283 -1.11 -20.41 -9.89
C ASP A 283 -1.24 -20.77 -8.40
N PHE A 284 -0.16 -20.60 -7.63
CA PHE A 284 -0.20 -20.74 -6.18
C PHE A 284 -1.13 -19.71 -5.53
N GLY A 285 -1.03 -18.43 -5.88
CA GLY A 285 -1.91 -17.37 -5.36
C GLY A 285 -3.39 -17.61 -5.66
N ILE A 286 -3.72 -18.12 -6.86
CA ILE A 286 -5.07 -18.54 -7.22
C ILE A 286 -5.55 -19.67 -6.29
N ALA A 287 -4.74 -20.70 -6.10
CA ALA A 287 -5.08 -21.85 -5.28
C ALA A 287 -5.28 -21.49 -3.79
N GLU A 288 -4.48 -20.56 -3.26
CA GLU A 288 -4.61 -20.05 -1.88
C GLU A 288 -5.69 -18.96 -1.74
N GLY A 289 -6.28 -18.50 -2.85
CA GLY A 289 -7.34 -17.51 -2.88
C GLY A 289 -6.90 -16.15 -2.35
N VAL A 290 -5.75 -15.63 -2.81
CA VAL A 290 -5.31 -14.27 -2.48
C VAL A 290 -6.29 -13.22 -3.00
N ASP A 291 -6.35 -12.06 -2.36
CA ASP A 291 -7.31 -11.00 -2.71
C ASP A 291 -6.77 -10.10 -3.85
N PHE A 292 -5.43 -9.94 -3.93
CA PHE A 292 -4.75 -9.16 -4.96
C PHE A 292 -3.45 -9.82 -5.45
N ILE A 293 -3.10 -9.57 -6.70
CA ILE A 293 -1.77 -9.83 -7.28
C ILE A 293 -1.18 -8.50 -7.73
N ALA A 294 -0.06 -8.10 -7.13
CA ALA A 294 0.75 -6.98 -7.59
C ALA A 294 1.79 -7.51 -8.59
N VAL A 295 1.78 -6.95 -9.80
CA VAL A 295 2.63 -7.38 -10.92
C VAL A 295 3.79 -6.40 -11.05
N SER A 296 5.01 -6.91 -10.97
CA SER A 296 6.25 -6.14 -11.07
C SER A 296 6.59 -5.81 -12.52
N PHE A 297 7.23 -4.66 -12.73
CA PHE A 297 7.77 -4.16 -13.99
C PHE A 297 6.80 -4.20 -15.16
N VAL A 298 5.58 -3.71 -14.93
CA VAL A 298 4.52 -3.67 -15.96
C VAL A 298 4.89 -2.68 -17.05
N LYS A 299 5.03 -3.16 -18.28
CA LYS A 299 5.43 -2.35 -19.44
C LYS A 299 4.27 -1.95 -20.35
N SER A 300 3.15 -2.67 -20.34
CA SER A 300 2.01 -2.42 -21.24
C SER A 300 0.69 -2.91 -20.66
N ALA A 301 -0.41 -2.36 -21.18
CA ALA A 301 -1.77 -2.81 -20.83
C ALA A 301 -2.05 -4.27 -21.25
N GLU A 302 -1.38 -4.76 -22.30
CA GLU A 302 -1.55 -6.12 -22.80
C GLU A 302 -1.19 -7.17 -21.75
N VAL A 303 -0.09 -6.98 -21.01
CA VAL A 303 0.32 -7.89 -19.94
C VAL A 303 -0.76 -8.02 -18.87
N ILE A 304 -1.36 -6.89 -18.48
CA ILE A 304 -2.43 -6.86 -17.48
C ILE A 304 -3.69 -7.57 -18.00
N ASN A 305 -4.09 -7.30 -19.24
CA ASN A 305 -5.26 -7.94 -19.84
C ASN A 305 -5.07 -9.45 -20.00
N HIS A 306 -3.86 -9.90 -20.36
CA HIS A 306 -3.53 -11.30 -20.45
C HIS A 306 -3.62 -11.97 -19.08
N LEU A 307 -3.02 -11.38 -18.03
CA LEU A 307 -3.13 -11.91 -16.67
C LEU A 307 -4.58 -11.96 -16.20
N LYS A 308 -5.38 -10.91 -16.41
CA LYS A 308 -6.80 -10.91 -16.01
C LYS A 308 -7.61 -12.00 -16.73
N SER A 309 -7.33 -12.23 -18.01
CA SER A 309 -7.95 -13.33 -18.78
C SER A 309 -7.55 -14.69 -18.23
N TYR A 310 -6.28 -14.86 -17.87
CA TYR A 310 -5.76 -16.08 -17.24
C TYR A 310 -6.41 -16.33 -15.88
N LEU A 311 -6.51 -15.31 -15.03
CA LEU A 311 -7.17 -15.38 -13.72
C LEU A 311 -8.65 -15.75 -13.87
N ALA A 312 -9.38 -15.08 -14.77
CA ALA A 312 -10.79 -15.37 -15.01
C ALA A 312 -11.04 -16.82 -15.45
N ALA A 313 -10.12 -17.40 -16.23
CA ALA A 313 -10.22 -18.79 -16.69
C ALA A 313 -9.93 -19.83 -15.58
N ARG A 314 -9.15 -19.48 -14.55
CA ARG A 314 -8.62 -20.43 -13.55
C ARG A 314 -9.17 -20.27 -12.15
N SER A 315 -9.65 -19.09 -11.78
CA SER A 315 -10.09 -18.80 -10.41
C SER A 315 -11.47 -19.38 -10.07
N GLY A 316 -12.16 -20.02 -11.03
CA GLY A 316 -13.48 -20.64 -10.79
C GLY A 316 -14.55 -19.66 -10.30
N GLY A 317 -14.43 -18.37 -10.66
CA GLY A 317 -15.29 -17.29 -10.18
C GLY A 317 -14.70 -16.46 -9.03
N GLY A 318 -13.46 -16.74 -8.60
CA GLY A 318 -12.70 -15.88 -7.70
C GLY A 318 -12.32 -14.55 -8.37
N ASP A 319 -12.62 -13.44 -7.70
CA ASP A 319 -12.39 -12.07 -8.20
C ASP A 319 -11.10 -11.48 -7.60
N ILE A 320 -9.94 -11.91 -8.13
CA ILE A 320 -8.60 -11.47 -7.71
C ILE A 320 -8.26 -10.16 -8.43
N GLY A 321 -7.98 -9.10 -7.69
CA GLY A 321 -7.61 -7.80 -8.27
C GLY A 321 -6.16 -7.77 -8.75
N VAL A 322 -5.90 -7.17 -9.90
CA VAL A 322 -4.54 -6.98 -10.45
C VAL A 322 -4.06 -5.55 -10.19
N ILE A 323 -2.95 -5.41 -9.47
CA ILE A 323 -2.30 -4.14 -9.17
C ILE A 323 -1.05 -4.00 -10.04
N ALA A 324 -0.99 -3.00 -10.92
CA ALA A 324 0.21 -2.75 -11.71
C ALA A 324 1.24 -1.96 -10.89
N LYS A 325 2.46 -2.47 -10.77
CA LYS A 325 3.57 -1.72 -10.17
C LYS A 325 4.21 -0.83 -11.25
N ILE A 326 4.21 0.47 -10.99
CA ILE A 326 4.78 1.50 -11.85
C ILE A 326 6.22 1.71 -11.42
N GLU A 327 7.11 0.95 -12.06
CA GLU A 327 8.51 0.80 -11.65
C GLU A 327 9.49 1.25 -12.72
N SER A 328 9.06 1.39 -13.98
CA SER A 328 9.96 1.67 -15.10
C SER A 328 9.52 2.86 -15.95
N ILE A 329 10.44 3.34 -16.79
CA ILE A 329 10.13 4.38 -17.78
C ILE A 329 9.05 3.93 -18.77
N ASP A 330 8.98 2.64 -19.12
CA ASP A 330 7.90 2.09 -19.95
C ASP A 330 6.54 2.25 -19.28
N SER A 331 6.48 1.95 -17.99
CA SER A 331 5.27 2.11 -17.18
C SER A 331 4.81 3.57 -17.20
N LEU A 332 5.73 4.54 -17.18
CA LEU A 332 5.40 5.96 -17.25
C LEU A 332 4.93 6.42 -18.64
N THR A 333 5.53 5.89 -19.71
CA THR A 333 5.12 6.17 -21.09
C THR A 333 3.71 5.64 -21.36
N ASN A 334 3.42 4.42 -20.90
CA ASN A 334 2.14 3.72 -21.11
C ASN A 334 1.19 3.85 -19.91
N LEU A 335 1.36 4.89 -19.09
CA LEU A 335 0.73 4.99 -17.77
C LEU A 335 -0.79 4.88 -17.80
N GLU A 336 -1.46 5.62 -18.68
CA GLU A 336 -2.92 5.68 -18.73
C GLU A 336 -3.55 4.35 -19.15
N GLU A 337 -2.98 3.69 -20.18
CA GLU A 337 -3.48 2.40 -20.66
C GLU A 337 -3.26 1.28 -19.62
N ILE A 338 -2.11 1.28 -18.93
CA ILE A 338 -1.80 0.31 -17.87
C ILE A 338 -2.79 0.47 -16.71
N ILE A 339 -2.99 1.71 -16.23
CA ILE A 339 -3.92 1.98 -15.12
C ILE A 339 -5.35 1.61 -15.52
N LEU A 340 -5.77 1.93 -16.74
CA LEU A 340 -7.11 1.61 -17.23
C LEU A 340 -7.38 0.10 -17.22
N ALA A 341 -6.42 -0.72 -17.68
CA ALA A 341 -6.52 -2.17 -17.71
C ALA A 341 -6.47 -2.81 -16.30
N SER A 342 -5.76 -2.18 -15.36
CA SER A 342 -5.53 -2.68 -14.00
C SER A 342 -6.70 -2.44 -13.05
N ASP A 343 -6.72 -3.11 -11.90
CA ASP A 343 -7.69 -2.88 -10.82
C ASP A 343 -7.16 -1.89 -9.77
N GLY A 344 -5.89 -1.51 -9.87
CA GLY A 344 -5.20 -0.51 -9.06
C GLY A 344 -3.76 -0.34 -9.54
N ALA A 345 -3.02 0.57 -8.93
CA ALA A 345 -1.60 0.75 -9.21
C ALA A 345 -0.77 0.96 -7.94
N MET A 346 0.52 0.68 -8.03
CA MET A 346 1.49 0.90 -6.96
C MET A 346 2.65 1.74 -7.50
N VAL A 347 2.93 2.87 -6.85
CA VAL A 347 4.13 3.67 -7.10
C VAL A 347 5.26 3.06 -6.28
N ALA A 348 6.15 2.31 -6.93
CA ALA A 348 7.31 1.69 -6.30
C ALA A 348 8.53 2.59 -6.51
N ARG A 349 8.80 3.42 -5.51
CA ARG A 349 9.69 4.59 -5.66
C ARG A 349 11.16 4.23 -5.74
N GLY A 350 11.56 3.15 -5.07
CA GLY A 350 12.93 2.62 -5.13
C GLY A 350 13.28 2.20 -6.55
N ASP A 351 12.49 1.30 -7.13
CA ASP A 351 12.69 0.80 -8.49
C ASP A 351 12.53 1.91 -9.53
N LEU A 352 11.54 2.79 -9.36
CA LEU A 352 11.36 3.93 -10.24
C LEU A 352 12.57 4.88 -10.19
N GLY A 353 13.14 5.12 -9.01
CA GLY A 353 14.35 5.94 -8.83
C GLY A 353 15.61 5.34 -9.45
N ALA A 354 15.63 4.03 -9.72
CA ALA A 354 16.68 3.38 -10.49
C ALA A 354 16.56 3.59 -12.01
N GLN A 355 15.38 4.05 -12.48
CA GLN A 355 14.99 4.10 -13.89
C GLN A 355 14.87 5.53 -14.44
N ILE A 356 14.68 6.52 -13.55
CA ILE A 356 14.63 7.95 -13.88
C ILE A 356 15.47 8.75 -12.86
N PRO A 357 15.93 9.96 -13.21
CA PRO A 357 16.64 10.82 -12.26
C PRO A 357 15.84 11.03 -10.97
N LEU A 358 16.52 10.98 -9.82
CA LEU A 358 15.88 11.00 -8.49
C LEU A 358 14.98 12.21 -8.27
N GLU A 359 15.36 13.37 -8.79
CA GLU A 359 14.58 14.61 -8.71
C GLU A 359 13.25 14.57 -9.50
N GLN A 360 13.09 13.61 -10.42
CA GLN A 360 11.85 13.42 -11.19
C GLN A 360 10.84 12.50 -10.49
N VAL A 361 11.29 11.65 -9.56
CA VAL A 361 10.44 10.68 -8.85
C VAL A 361 9.24 11.33 -8.16
N PRO A 362 9.38 12.47 -7.43
CA PRO A 362 8.22 13.11 -6.80
C PRO A 362 7.16 13.56 -7.80
N ALA A 363 7.57 14.10 -8.95
CA ALA A 363 6.65 14.53 -10.00
C ALA A 363 5.96 13.33 -10.67
N ALA A 364 6.69 12.23 -10.89
CA ALA A 364 6.13 10.99 -11.42
C ALA A 364 5.09 10.39 -10.46
N GLN A 365 5.38 10.32 -9.16
CA GLN A 365 4.41 9.87 -8.14
C GLN A 365 3.11 10.70 -8.21
N GLN A 366 3.24 12.03 -8.23
CA GLN A 366 2.07 12.92 -8.29
C GLN A 366 1.24 12.65 -9.56
N ARG A 367 1.89 12.44 -10.71
CA ARG A 367 1.21 12.09 -11.96
C ARG A 367 0.47 10.75 -11.85
N ILE A 368 1.12 9.71 -11.32
CA ILE A 368 0.52 8.38 -11.16
C ILE A 368 -0.70 8.43 -10.25
N VAL A 369 -0.59 9.08 -9.09
CA VAL A 369 -1.70 9.24 -8.14
C VAL A 369 -2.87 9.98 -8.78
N LYS A 370 -2.60 11.05 -9.54
CA LYS A 370 -3.63 11.81 -10.26
C LYS A 370 -4.37 10.93 -11.27
N VAL A 371 -3.65 10.24 -12.15
CA VAL A 371 -4.25 9.39 -13.21
C VAL A 371 -5.08 8.26 -12.59
N CYS A 372 -4.59 7.62 -11.53
CA CYS A 372 -5.34 6.59 -10.80
C CYS A 372 -6.68 7.12 -10.28
N ARG A 373 -6.68 8.31 -9.67
CA ARG A 373 -7.91 8.94 -9.16
C ARG A 373 -8.87 9.33 -10.27
N GLU A 374 -8.37 9.84 -11.39
CA GLU A 374 -9.18 10.17 -12.57
C GLU A 374 -9.85 8.91 -13.15
N LEU A 375 -9.16 7.77 -13.13
CA LEU A 375 -9.64 6.49 -13.66
C LEU A 375 -10.34 5.59 -12.61
N ASN A 376 -10.66 6.09 -11.42
CA ASN A 376 -11.27 5.32 -10.32
C ASN A 376 -10.49 4.04 -9.96
N LYS A 377 -9.15 4.14 -9.93
CA LYS A 377 -8.26 3.05 -9.53
C LYS A 377 -7.60 3.40 -8.20
N PRO A 378 -7.61 2.51 -7.19
CA PRO A 378 -6.86 2.71 -5.97
C PRO A 378 -5.36 2.77 -6.27
N VAL A 379 -4.66 3.68 -5.59
CA VAL A 379 -3.21 3.86 -5.73
C VAL A 379 -2.48 3.69 -4.41
N ILE A 380 -1.41 2.91 -4.44
CA ILE A 380 -0.52 2.64 -3.32
C ILE A 380 0.77 3.42 -3.52
N VAL A 381 1.25 4.12 -2.49
CA VAL A 381 2.61 4.66 -2.47
C VAL A 381 3.49 3.75 -1.63
N ALA A 382 4.58 3.25 -2.23
CA ALA A 382 5.42 2.18 -1.71
C ALA A 382 6.92 2.53 -1.75
N SER A 383 7.67 1.80 -0.92
CA SER A 383 9.13 1.85 -0.74
C SER A 383 9.66 3.16 -0.14
N GLN A 384 10.67 3.11 0.72
CA GLN A 384 11.39 4.28 1.27
C GLN A 384 10.50 5.32 1.99
N LEU A 385 9.40 4.91 2.62
CA LEU A 385 8.56 5.83 3.41
C LEU A 385 9.14 6.07 4.81
N LEU A 386 9.60 5.00 5.47
CA LEU A 386 10.14 5.03 6.83
C LEU A 386 11.39 4.12 6.93
N GLU A 387 12.24 4.10 5.90
CA GLU A 387 13.40 3.20 5.76
C GLU A 387 14.29 3.17 7.01
N SER A 388 14.55 4.32 7.63
CA SER A 388 15.35 4.40 8.86
C SER A 388 14.75 3.59 10.01
N MET A 389 13.45 3.31 9.99
CA MET A 389 12.77 2.55 11.02
C MET A 389 12.97 1.04 10.94
N ILE A 390 13.68 0.55 9.92
CA ILE A 390 14.22 -0.82 9.93
C ILE A 390 15.18 -0.98 11.12
N GLU A 391 16.04 0.01 11.36
CA GLU A 391 17.05 -0.03 12.42
C GLU A 391 16.68 0.81 13.64
N TYR A 392 15.98 1.93 13.47
CA TYR A 392 15.75 2.92 14.52
C TYR A 392 14.27 2.98 14.95
N PRO A 393 13.98 3.24 16.23
CA PRO A 393 12.59 3.25 16.72
C PRO A 393 11.81 4.51 16.33
N THR A 394 12.41 5.47 15.63
CA THR A 394 11.83 6.78 15.33
C THR A 394 12.30 7.23 13.94
N PRO A 395 11.40 7.75 13.09
CA PRO A 395 11.76 8.20 11.76
C PRO A 395 12.45 9.57 11.80
N THR A 396 13.10 9.89 10.71
CA THR A 396 13.57 11.25 10.41
C THR A 396 12.41 12.20 10.14
N ARG A 397 12.68 13.50 10.19
CA ARG A 397 11.69 14.52 9.79
C ARG A 397 11.40 14.52 8.30
N ALA A 398 12.37 14.12 7.48
CA ALA A 398 12.21 14.01 6.04
C ALA A 398 11.21 12.90 5.68
N GLU A 399 11.34 11.72 6.30
CA GLU A 399 10.40 10.61 6.12
C GLU A 399 8.98 10.96 6.56
N VAL A 400 8.82 11.67 7.69
CA VAL A 400 7.49 12.14 8.12
C VAL A 400 6.90 13.13 7.11
N ALA A 401 7.71 14.02 6.53
CA ALA A 401 7.27 14.95 5.51
C ALA A 401 6.87 14.23 4.21
N ASP A 402 7.60 13.19 3.83
CA ASP A 402 7.32 12.36 2.67
C ASP A 402 5.99 11.59 2.82
N VAL A 403 5.79 10.90 3.96
CA VAL A 403 4.50 10.28 4.32
C VAL A 403 3.38 11.31 4.29
N SER A 404 3.62 12.51 4.83
CA SER A 404 2.62 13.58 4.85
C SER A 404 2.20 14.00 3.43
N GLU A 405 3.16 14.12 2.51
CA GLU A 405 2.90 14.51 1.12
C GLU A 405 2.15 13.41 0.35
N ALA A 406 2.50 12.13 0.55
CA ALA A 406 1.76 11.01 -0.04
C ALA A 406 0.27 11.00 0.37
N VAL A 407 -0.02 11.31 1.64
CA VAL A 407 -1.41 11.47 2.14
C VAL A 407 -2.07 12.71 1.54
N ARG A 408 -1.33 13.83 1.44
CA ARG A 408 -1.82 15.09 0.87
C ARG A 408 -2.19 14.95 -0.61
N GLN A 409 -1.47 14.12 -1.34
CA GLN A 409 -1.76 13.74 -2.73
C GLN A 409 -3.00 12.84 -2.88
N ARG A 410 -3.61 12.41 -1.76
CA ARG A 410 -4.81 11.56 -1.71
C ARG A 410 -4.61 10.15 -2.22
N SER A 411 -3.42 9.59 -1.99
CA SER A 411 -3.17 8.15 -2.18
C SER A 411 -4.17 7.31 -1.37
N ASP A 412 -4.57 6.16 -1.92
CA ASP A 412 -5.49 5.26 -1.24
C ASP A 412 -4.80 4.52 -0.12
N ALA A 413 -3.55 4.11 -0.32
CA ALA A 413 -2.77 3.37 0.66
C ALA A 413 -1.29 3.77 0.72
N LEU A 414 -0.69 3.55 1.88
CA LEU A 414 0.75 3.60 2.12
C LEU A 414 1.25 2.21 2.49
N MET A 415 2.47 1.87 2.09
CA MET A 415 3.03 0.53 2.28
C MET A 415 4.36 0.52 3.02
N LEU A 416 4.43 -0.24 4.11
CA LEU A 416 5.68 -0.65 4.74
C LEU A 416 6.28 -1.85 4.01
N SER A 417 7.58 -1.74 3.71
CA SER A 417 8.37 -2.73 2.98
C SER A 417 9.30 -3.44 3.97
N GLY A 418 10.59 -3.07 4.02
CA GLY A 418 11.55 -3.64 4.96
C GLY A 418 11.18 -3.38 6.42
N GLU A 419 10.54 -2.25 6.70
CA GLU A 419 10.19 -1.80 8.05
C GLU A 419 9.31 -2.81 8.80
N SER A 420 8.35 -3.43 8.11
CA SER A 420 7.47 -4.45 8.68
C SER A 420 7.93 -5.88 8.40
N ALA A 421 8.69 -6.11 7.32
CA ALA A 421 9.12 -7.46 6.98
C ALA A 421 10.25 -7.96 7.89
N MET A 422 11.26 -7.13 8.13
CA MET A 422 12.50 -7.50 8.83
C MET A 422 12.99 -6.45 9.82
N GLY A 423 12.34 -5.28 9.89
CA GLY A 423 12.71 -4.21 10.80
C GLY A 423 12.58 -4.57 12.28
N GLN A 424 13.34 -3.88 13.12
CA GLN A 424 13.34 -4.07 14.57
C GLN A 424 12.09 -3.49 15.26
N PHE A 425 11.36 -2.59 14.58
CA PHE A 425 10.24 -1.83 15.15
C PHE A 425 8.98 -1.79 14.25
N PRO A 426 8.46 -2.94 13.80
CA PRO A 426 7.35 -3.00 12.84
C PRO A 426 6.09 -2.27 13.34
N ASP A 427 5.70 -2.49 14.60
CA ASP A 427 4.51 -1.86 15.20
C ASP A 427 4.66 -0.34 15.32
N LYS A 428 5.89 0.16 15.58
CA LYS A 428 6.15 1.60 15.66
C LYS A 428 6.09 2.24 14.28
N ALA A 429 6.66 1.60 13.26
CA ALA A 429 6.59 2.09 11.89
C ALA A 429 5.12 2.20 11.43
N LEU A 430 4.30 1.19 11.71
CA LEU A 430 2.87 1.22 11.43
C LEU A 430 2.16 2.35 12.19
N THR A 431 2.49 2.54 13.47
CA THR A 431 1.95 3.63 14.30
C THR A 431 2.30 5.00 13.73
N VAL A 432 3.52 5.18 13.20
CA VAL A 432 3.93 6.42 12.53
C VAL A 432 3.05 6.67 11.32
N LEU A 433 2.92 5.71 10.38
CA LEU A 433 2.05 5.90 9.21
C LEU A 433 0.62 6.27 9.63
N ARG A 434 0.04 5.52 10.57
CA ARG A 434 -1.31 5.79 11.08
C ARG A 434 -1.45 7.20 11.66
N SER A 435 -0.54 7.60 12.53
CA SER A 435 -0.61 8.90 13.23
C SER A 435 -0.41 10.08 12.28
N VAL A 436 0.52 9.97 11.31
CA VAL A 436 0.75 11.00 10.30
C VAL A 436 -0.46 11.11 9.38
N SER A 437 -1.00 9.99 8.86
CA SER A 437 -2.21 10.01 8.04
C SER A 437 -3.39 10.67 8.75
N LEU A 438 -3.67 10.28 10.01
CA LEU A 438 -4.74 10.88 10.81
C LEU A 438 -4.54 12.39 11.02
N ARG A 439 -3.30 12.83 11.26
CA ARG A 439 -3.02 14.26 11.47
C ARG A 439 -3.24 15.06 10.20
N ILE A 440 -2.75 14.59 9.05
CA ILE A 440 -2.89 15.29 7.77
C ILE A 440 -4.36 15.31 7.31
N GLU A 441 -5.08 14.19 7.44
CA GLU A 441 -6.51 14.12 7.15
C GLU A 441 -7.33 15.03 8.06
N ARG A 442 -6.95 15.17 9.34
CA ARG A 442 -7.59 16.13 10.26
C ARG A 442 -7.28 17.57 9.87
N TRP A 443 -6.02 17.88 9.56
CA TRP A 443 -5.61 19.23 9.17
C TRP A 443 -6.37 19.71 7.93
N TRP A 444 -6.56 18.82 6.94
CA TRP A 444 -7.36 19.10 5.75
C TRP A 444 -8.80 19.54 6.07
N ARG A 445 -9.40 18.92 7.08
CA ARG A 445 -10.76 19.24 7.57
C ARG A 445 -10.83 20.56 8.30
N GLU A 446 -9.83 20.82 9.15
CA GLU A 446 -9.69 22.07 9.90
C GLU A 446 -9.59 23.26 8.93
N GLU A 447 -8.84 23.11 7.84
CA GLU A 447 -8.69 24.16 6.80
C GLU A 447 -9.89 24.26 5.85
N LYS A 448 -10.93 23.43 6.01
CA LYS A 448 -12.10 23.35 5.13
C LYS A 448 -11.74 23.31 3.64
N ARG A 449 -10.63 22.63 3.29
CA ARG A 449 -10.21 22.47 1.90
C ARG A 449 -11.13 21.47 1.18
N TYR A 450 -12.40 21.79 0.98
CA TYR A 450 -13.25 20.97 0.12
C TYR A 450 -12.89 21.26 -1.33
N GLU A 451 -11.78 20.70 -1.80
CA GLU A 451 -11.51 20.68 -3.23
C GLU A 451 -12.52 19.72 -3.86
N ALA A 452 -13.60 20.28 -4.38
CA ALA A 452 -14.33 19.66 -5.47
C ALA A 452 -13.39 19.67 -6.68
N THR A 453 -12.37 18.80 -6.68
CA THR A 453 -11.61 18.57 -7.91
C THR A 453 -12.65 18.04 -8.91
N PRO A 454 -12.92 18.76 -10.02
CA PRO A 454 -13.80 18.22 -11.05
C PRO A 454 -13.06 17.01 -11.63
N LEU A 455 -13.47 15.82 -11.20
CA LEU A 455 -12.96 14.58 -11.80
C LEU A 455 -13.60 14.49 -13.17
N GLN A 456 -12.79 14.23 -14.20
CA GLN A 456 -13.33 13.98 -15.53
C GLN A 456 -14.23 12.74 -15.48
N ALA A 457 -15.33 12.78 -16.25
CA ALA A 457 -16.26 11.66 -16.32
C ALA A 457 -15.56 10.43 -16.91
N ILE A 458 -15.75 9.27 -16.29
CA ILE A 458 -15.30 7.99 -16.85
C ILE A 458 -16.35 7.56 -17.87
N SER A 459 -15.93 7.19 -19.08
CA SER A 459 -16.84 7.04 -20.21
C SER A 459 -17.88 5.91 -20.08
N SER A 460 -17.69 4.94 -19.18
CA SER A 460 -18.42 3.66 -19.18
C SER A 460 -19.71 3.58 -18.34
N ASP A 461 -19.83 4.31 -17.22
CA ASP A 461 -21.05 4.29 -16.36
C ASP A 461 -21.34 5.67 -15.76
N LYS A 462 -21.87 6.56 -16.61
CA LYS A 462 -22.18 7.94 -16.25
C LYS A 462 -23.25 8.07 -15.18
N ILE A 463 -24.17 7.10 -15.05
CA ILE A 463 -25.29 7.20 -14.10
C ILE A 463 -24.79 6.94 -12.68
N SER A 464 -24.11 5.81 -12.45
CA SER A 464 -23.56 5.47 -11.14
C SER A 464 -22.55 6.52 -10.68
N GLU A 465 -21.76 7.06 -11.62
CA GLU A 465 -20.81 8.14 -11.36
C GLU A 465 -21.50 9.42 -10.90
N GLU A 466 -22.50 9.93 -11.63
CA GLU A 466 -23.23 11.14 -11.24
C GLU A 466 -23.98 10.99 -9.92
N ILE A 467 -24.51 9.79 -9.65
CA ILE A 467 -25.12 9.45 -8.36
C ILE A 467 -24.08 9.57 -7.23
N CYS A 468 -22.90 8.96 -7.38
CA CYS A 468 -21.86 8.99 -6.36
C CYS A 468 -21.28 10.39 -6.17
N ASN A 469 -21.05 11.13 -7.26
CA ASN A 469 -20.61 12.54 -7.23
C ASN A 469 -21.61 13.41 -6.48
N SER A 470 -22.90 13.26 -6.80
CA SER A 470 -23.98 14.01 -6.14
C SER A 470 -24.11 13.65 -4.67
N ALA A 471 -24.02 12.36 -4.34
CA ALA A 471 -24.07 11.87 -2.96
C ALA A 471 -22.91 12.41 -2.12
N ALA A 472 -21.67 12.39 -2.64
CA ALA A 472 -20.51 12.94 -1.96
C ALA A 472 -20.60 14.46 -1.77
N LYS A 473 -21.07 15.19 -2.79
CA LYS A 473 -21.29 16.64 -2.70
C LYS A 473 -22.37 16.97 -1.67
N MET A 474 -23.46 16.21 -1.67
CA MET A 474 -24.56 16.36 -0.72
C MET A 474 -24.10 16.04 0.72
N ALA A 475 -23.34 14.96 0.89
CA ALA A 475 -22.74 14.56 2.15
C ALA A 475 -21.90 15.70 2.76
N ASN A 476 -21.02 16.30 1.96
CA ASN A 476 -20.17 17.42 2.40
C ASN A 476 -20.99 18.69 2.69
N ASN A 477 -21.94 19.04 1.83
CA ASN A 477 -22.75 20.26 1.98
C ASN A 477 -23.68 20.22 3.21
N LEU A 478 -24.28 19.06 3.46
CA LEU A 478 -25.15 18.84 4.63
C LEU A 478 -24.35 18.53 5.90
N GLY A 479 -23.05 18.27 5.78
CA GLY A 479 -22.19 17.92 6.90
C GLY A 479 -22.55 16.58 7.53
N VAL A 480 -23.00 15.61 6.73
CA VAL A 480 -23.53 14.32 7.19
C VAL A 480 -22.50 13.54 8.00
N ASP A 481 -23.00 12.65 8.85
CA ASP A 481 -22.19 11.86 9.77
C ASP A 481 -21.50 10.68 9.08
N ALA A 482 -22.17 10.05 8.10
CA ALA A 482 -21.61 8.97 7.29
C ALA A 482 -22.31 8.83 5.93
N VAL A 483 -21.61 8.23 4.96
CA VAL A 483 -22.21 7.75 3.72
C VAL A 483 -22.32 6.23 3.78
N PHE A 484 -23.53 5.71 3.56
CA PHE A 484 -23.81 4.28 3.52
C PHE A 484 -23.85 3.82 2.06
N VAL A 485 -23.04 2.83 1.71
CA VAL A 485 -22.97 2.27 0.36
C VAL A 485 -23.29 0.79 0.42
N TYR A 486 -24.39 0.37 -0.20
CA TYR A 486 -24.73 -1.04 -0.35
C TYR A 486 -24.24 -1.53 -1.69
N THR A 487 -23.27 -2.44 -1.70
CA THR A 487 -22.60 -2.86 -2.92
C THR A 487 -22.46 -4.37 -3.05
N LYS A 488 -22.68 -4.88 -4.27
CA LYS A 488 -22.55 -6.32 -4.57
C LYS A 488 -21.13 -6.70 -4.97
N ASN A 489 -20.48 -5.86 -5.78
CA ASN A 489 -19.15 -6.12 -6.33
C ASN A 489 -18.08 -5.10 -5.89
N GLY A 490 -18.49 -4.00 -5.24
CA GLY A 490 -17.62 -2.92 -4.78
C GLY A 490 -17.61 -1.67 -5.65
N HIS A 491 -18.31 -1.67 -6.80
CA HIS A 491 -18.18 -0.61 -7.80
C HIS A 491 -18.63 0.77 -7.30
N MET A 492 -19.85 0.92 -6.78
CA MET A 492 -20.29 2.24 -6.26
C MET A 492 -19.49 2.64 -5.02
N ALA A 493 -19.05 1.69 -4.18
CA ALA A 493 -18.19 2.01 -3.05
C ALA A 493 -16.86 2.61 -3.52
N SER A 494 -16.27 2.07 -4.59
CA SER A 494 -15.10 2.67 -5.26
C SER A 494 -15.38 4.08 -5.75
N LEU A 495 -16.49 4.31 -6.44
CA LEU A 495 -16.85 5.63 -6.97
C LEU A 495 -17.05 6.67 -5.86
N VAL A 496 -17.72 6.31 -4.77
CA VAL A 496 -17.86 7.20 -3.60
C VAL A 496 -16.50 7.46 -2.96
N SER A 497 -15.65 6.43 -2.82
CA SER A 497 -14.28 6.58 -2.32
C SER A 497 -13.46 7.56 -3.20
N ARG A 498 -13.58 7.47 -4.53
CA ARG A 498 -12.93 8.36 -5.50
C ARG A 498 -13.26 9.83 -5.28
N CYS A 499 -14.51 10.11 -4.86
CA CYS A 499 -15.00 11.45 -4.56
C CYS A 499 -14.40 12.05 -3.28
N ARG A 500 -13.75 11.23 -2.43
CA ARG A 500 -13.13 11.61 -1.16
C ARG A 500 -14.06 12.46 -0.25
N PRO A 501 -15.31 12.02 0.03
CA PRO A 501 -16.17 12.72 0.98
C PRO A 501 -15.50 12.81 2.35
N ASP A 502 -15.85 13.84 3.11
CA ASP A 502 -15.22 14.12 4.40
C ASP A 502 -15.59 13.09 5.50
N CYS A 503 -16.87 12.73 5.50
CA CYS A 503 -17.42 11.71 6.36
C CYS A 503 -16.88 10.31 5.99
N PRO A 504 -16.85 9.36 6.94
CA PRO A 504 -16.51 7.98 6.64
C PRO A 504 -17.53 7.34 5.71
N ILE A 505 -17.09 6.34 4.94
CA ILE A 505 -17.93 5.62 3.99
C ILE A 505 -18.13 4.21 4.51
N PHE A 506 -19.34 3.88 4.95
CA PHE A 506 -19.68 2.53 5.42
C PHE A 506 -20.13 1.71 4.20
N ALA A 507 -19.26 0.79 3.76
CA ALA A 507 -19.50 -0.03 2.60
C ALA A 507 -20.02 -1.40 3.02
N PHE A 508 -21.31 -1.66 2.84
CA PHE A 508 -21.92 -2.94 3.12
C PHE A 508 -21.76 -3.84 1.89
N ALA A 509 -21.18 -5.01 2.10
CA ALA A 509 -20.96 -6.04 1.09
C ALA A 509 -21.61 -7.36 1.49
N SER A 510 -22.08 -8.13 0.52
CA SER A 510 -22.75 -9.42 0.77
C SER A 510 -21.76 -10.56 1.03
N THR A 511 -20.52 -10.45 0.56
CA THR A 511 -19.50 -11.51 0.65
C THR A 511 -18.24 -11.05 1.37
N THR A 512 -17.56 -11.98 2.04
CA THR A 512 -16.29 -11.71 2.73
C THR A 512 -15.17 -11.34 1.78
N SER A 513 -15.17 -11.89 0.55
CA SER A 513 -14.17 -11.56 -0.48
C SER A 513 -14.25 -10.07 -0.86
N VAL A 514 -15.45 -9.58 -1.19
CA VAL A 514 -15.66 -8.15 -1.51
C VAL A 514 -15.31 -7.28 -0.31
N ARG A 515 -15.73 -7.66 0.91
CA ARG A 515 -15.37 -6.94 2.15
C ARG A 515 -13.86 -6.75 2.29
N ARG A 516 -13.05 -7.79 2.04
CA ARG A 516 -11.58 -7.69 2.11
C ARG A 516 -11.01 -6.80 1.02
N ARG A 517 -11.46 -6.91 -0.22
CA ARG A 517 -10.91 -6.05 -1.30
C ARG A 517 -11.19 -4.57 -1.10
N LEU A 518 -12.37 -4.23 -0.57
CA LEU A 518 -12.71 -2.84 -0.25
C LEU A 518 -11.76 -2.21 0.78
N ASN A 519 -11.02 -3.01 1.55
CA ASN A 519 -10.03 -2.51 2.51
C ASN A 519 -8.77 -1.90 1.87
N LEU A 520 -8.60 -1.96 0.55
CA LEU A 520 -7.55 -1.23 -0.16
C LEU A 520 -7.95 0.22 -0.52
N GLN A 521 -9.24 0.54 -0.53
CA GLN A 521 -9.75 1.81 -1.05
C GLN A 521 -9.89 2.87 0.03
N TRP A 522 -9.53 4.11 -0.29
CA TRP A 522 -9.52 5.21 0.68
C TRP A 522 -10.88 5.42 1.36
N GLY A 523 -10.88 5.55 2.68
CA GLY A 523 -12.04 5.97 3.46
C GLY A 523 -13.19 4.98 3.60
N LEU A 524 -13.13 3.84 2.90
CA LEU A 524 -14.12 2.78 3.04
C LEU A 524 -13.94 2.04 4.36
N ILE A 525 -15.03 1.78 5.07
CA ILE A 525 -15.10 0.89 6.22
C ILE A 525 -16.02 -0.26 5.80
N PRO A 526 -15.47 -1.45 5.49
CA PRO A 526 -16.26 -2.50 4.88
C PRO A 526 -16.94 -3.40 5.93
N PHE A 527 -18.23 -3.59 5.75
CA PHE A 527 -19.10 -4.44 6.56
C PHE A 527 -19.58 -5.64 5.75
N ARG A 528 -19.71 -6.82 6.37
CA ARG A 528 -20.48 -7.91 5.77
C ARG A 528 -21.92 -7.85 6.25
N LEU A 529 -22.86 -7.79 5.33
CA LEU A 529 -24.30 -7.80 5.61
C LEU A 529 -25.04 -8.59 4.53
N SER A 530 -25.92 -9.50 4.94
CA SER A 530 -26.83 -10.17 4.01
C SER A 530 -27.97 -9.23 3.62
N PHE A 531 -28.12 -9.00 2.31
CA PHE A 531 -29.15 -8.12 1.73
C PHE A 531 -30.47 -8.86 1.48
N SER A 532 -31.58 -8.18 1.72
CA SER A 532 -32.88 -8.46 1.09
C SER A 532 -33.05 -7.69 -0.22
N GLU A 533 -34.07 -8.01 -1.01
CA GLU A 533 -34.43 -7.21 -2.20
C GLU A 533 -34.99 -5.83 -1.82
N ASP A 534 -35.65 -5.72 -0.66
CA ASP A 534 -36.13 -4.44 -0.14
C ASP A 534 -35.01 -3.64 0.53
N MET A 535 -34.78 -2.43 0.03
CA MET A 535 -33.75 -1.53 0.54
C MET A 535 -34.13 -0.89 1.88
N GLU A 536 -35.42 -0.65 2.12
CA GLU A 536 -35.87 -0.05 3.38
C GLU A 536 -35.66 -1.03 4.55
N SER A 537 -35.98 -2.31 4.35
CA SER A 537 -35.65 -3.40 5.28
C SER A 537 -34.14 -3.48 5.55
N ASN A 538 -33.30 -3.42 4.51
CA ASN A 538 -31.84 -3.43 4.67
C ASN A 538 -31.32 -2.25 5.49
N LEU A 539 -31.87 -1.04 5.28
CA LEU A 539 -31.54 0.16 6.05
C LEU A 539 -31.95 0.02 7.51
N ASN A 540 -33.20 -0.38 7.78
CA ASN A 540 -33.73 -0.57 9.13
C ASN A 540 -32.94 -1.64 9.91
N LYS A 541 -32.59 -2.74 9.24
CA LYS A 541 -31.72 -3.78 9.79
C LYS A 541 -30.33 -3.23 10.13
N THR A 542 -29.73 -2.47 9.21
CA THR A 542 -28.40 -1.85 9.41
C THR A 542 -28.41 -0.88 10.58
N PHE A 543 -29.42 0.00 10.66
CA PHE A 543 -29.55 0.93 11.77
C PHE A 543 -29.69 0.20 13.12
N SER A 544 -30.52 -0.83 13.17
CA SER A 544 -30.71 -1.64 14.38
C SER A 544 -29.41 -2.29 14.83
N LEU A 545 -28.69 -2.92 13.90
CA LEU A 545 -27.43 -3.61 14.19
C LEU A 545 -26.32 -2.65 14.62
N LEU A 546 -26.11 -1.55 13.90
CA LEU A 546 -25.07 -0.56 14.23
C LEU A 546 -25.35 0.18 15.55
N LYS A 547 -26.61 0.51 15.84
CA LYS A 547 -27.00 1.09 17.14
C LYS A 547 -26.79 0.13 18.29
N SER A 548 -27.16 -1.15 18.12
CA SER A 548 -26.96 -2.17 19.16
C SER A 548 -25.49 -2.33 19.54
N ARG A 549 -24.58 -2.00 18.62
CA ARG A 549 -23.13 -1.97 18.84
C ARG A 549 -22.59 -0.60 19.23
N GLY A 550 -23.41 0.44 19.32
CA GLY A 550 -22.99 1.80 19.69
C GLY A 550 -22.15 2.51 18.62
N MET A 551 -22.19 2.05 17.37
CA MET A 551 -21.41 2.62 16.27
C MET A 551 -22.09 3.83 15.62
N ILE A 552 -23.41 3.95 15.79
CA ILE A 552 -24.24 5.08 15.37
C ILE A 552 -25.26 5.38 16.48
N LYS A 553 -25.85 6.57 16.47
CA LYS A 553 -26.89 7.01 17.40
C LYS A 553 -28.10 7.59 16.65
N SER A 554 -29.24 7.63 17.33
CA SER A 554 -30.44 8.31 16.82
C SER A 554 -30.15 9.78 16.54
N GLY A 555 -30.62 10.27 15.39
CA GLY A 555 -30.39 11.64 14.92
C GLY A 555 -29.10 11.85 14.12
N ASP A 556 -28.23 10.84 13.97
CA ASP A 556 -27.13 10.91 12.99
C ASP A 556 -27.71 11.06 11.58
N LEU A 557 -27.15 11.97 10.78
CA LEU A 557 -27.59 12.21 9.41
C LEU A 557 -26.76 11.37 8.45
N VAL A 558 -27.40 10.57 7.60
CA VAL A 558 -26.71 9.70 6.65
C VAL A 558 -27.23 9.90 5.22
N VAL A 559 -26.32 9.71 4.26
CA VAL A 559 -26.65 9.56 2.83
C VAL A 559 -26.48 8.09 2.46
N ALA A 560 -27.51 7.47 1.91
CA ALA A 560 -27.46 6.10 1.43
C ALA A 560 -27.46 6.05 -0.11
N VAL A 561 -26.57 5.22 -0.66
CA VAL A 561 -26.50 4.87 -2.08
C VAL A 561 -26.39 3.35 -2.23
N SER A 562 -26.87 2.80 -3.34
CA SER A 562 -26.99 1.35 -3.52
C SER A 562 -26.82 0.90 -4.96
N ASP A 563 -26.07 -0.19 -5.17
CA ASP A 563 -25.98 -0.89 -6.47
C ASP A 563 -27.33 -1.52 -6.85
N MET A 564 -28.22 -1.74 -5.88
CA MET A 564 -29.50 -2.43 -6.08
C MET A 564 -30.60 -1.50 -6.58
N LEU A 565 -30.49 -0.21 -6.24
CA LEU A 565 -31.40 0.85 -6.65
C LEU A 565 -30.55 2.07 -6.99
N GLN A 566 -30.43 2.42 -8.27
CA GLN A 566 -29.72 3.62 -8.77
C GLN A 566 -30.41 4.91 -8.26
N SER A 567 -30.23 5.20 -6.98
CA SER A 567 -30.93 6.25 -6.24
C SER A 567 -30.07 6.76 -5.09
N ILE A 568 -30.38 7.98 -4.63
CA ILE A 568 -29.78 8.61 -3.44
C ILE A 568 -30.89 8.83 -2.42
N GLN A 569 -30.68 8.42 -1.18
CA GLN A 569 -31.61 8.66 -0.08
C GLN A 569 -30.91 9.42 1.05
N VAL A 570 -31.56 10.47 1.58
CA VAL A 570 -31.08 11.24 2.73
C VAL A 570 -32.06 11.07 3.87
N MET A 571 -31.57 10.65 5.04
CA MET A 571 -32.43 10.34 6.17
C MET A 571 -31.69 10.48 7.50
N ASN A 572 -32.44 10.72 8.56
CA ASN A 572 -31.93 10.63 9.92
C ASN A 572 -32.01 9.17 10.38
N VAL A 573 -30.98 8.72 11.10
CA VAL A 573 -31.01 7.44 11.81
C VAL A 573 -32.15 7.50 12.83
N PRO A 574 -33.12 6.56 12.81
CA PRO A 574 -34.40 6.67 13.52
C PRO A 574 -34.30 6.67 15.05
#